data_AF-A0A2T4WT50-F1
#
_entry.id   AF-A0A2T4WT50-F1
#
_cell.length_a   1.000
_cell.length_b   1.000
_cell.length_c   1.000
_cell.angle_alpha   90.00
_cell.angle_beta   90.00
_cell.angle_gamma   90.00
#
_symmetry.space_group_name_H-M   'P 1'
#
loop_
_entity.id
_entity.type
_entity.pdbx_description
1 polymer ?
#
loop_
_entity_poly.entity_id
_entity_poly.type
_entity_poly.pdbx_seq_one_letter_code
_entity_poly.pdbx_strand_id
1 'polypeptide(L)'
;ILLPMSIACVGIIISIIGTMLVKIKSNDAKEAQVMGALNIGNWTSIILVAVSCFGLVTWMLPETMKMNFFGEGLQEISSMRVFYATLVGLFVGAVISSVTEYYTGLGKKPILNIVQQSSTGAGTNIIAGLATGMISTFPSVLLFAGAIWASYAFAGFYGVALAASAMMATTAMQLAIDAFGPISDNAGGIAEMSEQEPIVRERTDILDSVGNTTAATGKGFAIASAALTSLALFAAYVTFTGIDGINIFKAPVLAMLFVGGMVPVVFSALAMNAVGKAAMEMVYEVRRQFKEIPGIMDGTGKPEYDKCVEISTKASLNEMMLPGLLTIGFPLAIAFIPMLFGMDNLAIAEMLGGYMAGVTVSGVLWAIFQNNAGGAWDNAKKSFEAGVEINGEMTYKGSEAHKASVTGDTVGDPFKDTSGPSMNILIKLTCLIGLVIAPILGGHASETALATIEDEVSVEMTLESNDIATATVNYSTMTEGEKVSEVITFEGTKAEVENKLKAFEESLTNEDGEVEKVIERINITKGS
;
A
#
# COMPACT_ATOMS: atom_id res chain seq x y z
N ILE A 1 -1.11 3.64 20.41
CA ILE A 1 0.14 3.02 19.91
C ILE A 1 0.01 1.50 19.79
N LEU A 2 -0.26 0.75 20.87
CA LEU A 2 -0.27 -0.73 20.83
C LEU A 2 -1.50 -1.36 20.15
N LEU A 3 -2.64 -0.67 20.09
CA LEU A 3 -3.90 -1.22 19.57
C LEU A 3 -3.80 -1.82 18.15
N PRO A 4 -3.24 -1.13 17.13
CA PRO A 4 -3.03 -1.71 15.79
C PRO A 4 -2.25 -3.03 15.81
N MET A 5 -1.20 -3.12 16.64
CA MET A 5 -0.38 -4.33 16.78
C MET A 5 -1.20 -5.46 17.41
N SER A 6 -1.97 -5.18 18.45
CA SER A 6 -2.85 -6.15 19.09
C SER A 6 -3.93 -6.68 18.13
N ILE A 7 -4.53 -5.80 17.32
CA ILE A 7 -5.49 -6.19 16.28
C ILE A 7 -4.83 -7.14 15.27
N ALA A 8 -3.61 -6.84 14.82
CA ALA A 8 -2.88 -7.70 13.90
C ALA A 8 -2.55 -9.07 14.53
N CYS A 9 -2.07 -9.12 15.77
CA CYS A 9 -1.76 -10.36 16.48
C CYS A 9 -2.99 -11.25 16.65
N VAL A 10 -4.12 -10.68 17.10
CA VAL A 10 -5.37 -11.43 17.24
C VAL A 10 -5.92 -11.86 15.88
N GLY A 11 -5.74 -11.04 14.84
CA GLY A 11 -6.09 -11.36 13.46
C GLY A 11 -5.40 -12.62 12.92
N ILE A 12 -4.14 -12.87 13.29
CA ILE A 12 -3.43 -14.11 12.94
C ILE A 12 -4.13 -15.33 13.55
N ILE A 13 -4.46 -15.28 14.84
CA ILE A 13 -5.16 -16.37 15.55
C ILE A 13 -6.53 -16.63 14.90
N ILE A 14 -7.27 -15.57 14.59
CA ILE A 14 -8.57 -15.66 13.93
C ILE A 14 -8.46 -16.23 12.52
N SER A 15 -7.40 -15.88 11.79
CA SER A 15 -7.15 -16.45 10.47
C SER A 15 -6.90 -17.95 10.55
N ILE A 16 -6.15 -18.43 11.55
CA ILE A 16 -5.97 -19.87 11.80
C ILE A 16 -7.33 -20.54 12.04
N ILE A 17 -8.18 -19.96 12.89
CA ILE A 17 -9.54 -20.48 13.13
C ILE A 17 -10.36 -20.50 11.83
N GLY A 18 -10.30 -19.44 11.03
CA GLY A 18 -10.97 -19.34 9.73
C GLY A 18 -10.55 -20.44 8.76
N THR A 19 -9.25 -20.74 8.68
CA THR A 19 -8.75 -21.83 7.83
C THR A 19 -9.28 -23.20 8.25
N MET A 20 -9.45 -23.47 9.55
CA MET A 20 -9.99 -24.73 10.05
C MET A 20 -11.46 -24.97 9.66
N LEU A 21 -12.18 -23.92 9.26
CA LEU A 21 -13.58 -23.99 8.83
C LEU A 21 -13.74 -24.23 7.32
N VAL A 22 -12.67 -24.09 6.54
CA VAL A 22 -12.69 -24.36 5.10
C VAL A 22 -12.72 -25.87 4.88
N LYS A 23 -13.85 -26.40 4.41
CA LYS A 23 -14.03 -27.83 4.17
C LYS A 23 -14.92 -28.12 2.96
N ILE A 24 -14.41 -28.96 2.06
CA ILE A 24 -15.18 -29.51 0.94
C ILE A 24 -15.92 -30.77 1.42
N LYS A 25 -17.22 -30.87 1.09
CA LYS A 25 -18.10 -31.95 1.57
C LYS A 25 -18.20 -33.14 0.61
N SER A 26 -17.88 -32.96 -0.67
CA SER A 26 -17.98 -33.99 -1.71
C SER A 26 -16.84 -33.86 -2.73
N ASN A 27 -16.41 -34.99 -3.29
CA ASN A 27 -15.44 -35.02 -4.38
C ASN A 27 -16.02 -34.60 -5.75
N ASP A 28 -17.35 -34.42 -5.82
CA ASP A 28 -18.07 -33.91 -6.99
C ASP A 28 -18.31 -32.39 -6.89
N ALA A 29 -17.52 -31.71 -6.06
CA ALA A 29 -17.68 -30.28 -5.83
C ALA A 29 -17.33 -29.47 -7.07
N LYS A 30 -18.23 -28.58 -7.45
CA LYS A 30 -18.06 -27.59 -8.52
C LYS A 30 -17.48 -26.28 -8.00
N GLU A 31 -17.13 -25.39 -8.92
CA GLU A 31 -16.49 -24.09 -8.68
C GLU A 31 -17.21 -23.29 -7.59
N ALA A 32 -18.55 -23.22 -7.65
CA ALA A 32 -19.36 -22.49 -6.67
C ALA A 32 -19.25 -23.05 -5.25
N GLN A 33 -19.11 -24.37 -5.10
CA GLN A 33 -18.98 -25.03 -3.80
C GLN A 33 -17.58 -24.84 -3.21
N VAL A 34 -16.55 -24.86 -4.06
CA VAL A 34 -15.16 -24.59 -3.65
C VAL A 34 -15.01 -23.13 -3.22
N MET A 35 -15.48 -22.18 -4.04
CA MET A 35 -15.48 -20.76 -3.70
C MET A 35 -16.30 -20.49 -2.44
N GLY A 36 -17.46 -21.14 -2.29
CA GLY A 36 -18.28 -21.06 -1.09
C GLY A 36 -17.56 -21.50 0.19
N ALA A 37 -16.76 -22.57 0.12
CA ALA A 37 -15.96 -23.04 1.26
C ALA A 37 -14.88 -22.03 1.68
N LEU A 38 -14.17 -21.44 0.71
CA LEU A 38 -13.17 -20.39 0.99
C LEU A 38 -13.82 -19.13 1.56
N ASN A 39 -14.98 -18.74 1.02
CA ASN A 39 -15.75 -17.59 1.49
C ASN A 39 -16.25 -17.77 2.94
N ILE A 40 -16.65 -18.98 3.35
CA ILE A 40 -17.02 -19.26 4.75
C ILE A 40 -15.85 -18.95 5.69
N GLY A 41 -14.64 -19.38 5.35
CA GLY A 41 -13.45 -19.05 6.14
C GLY A 41 -13.23 -17.54 6.22
N ASN A 42 -13.29 -16.84 5.08
CA ASN A 42 -13.07 -15.39 5.00
C ASN A 42 -14.10 -14.58 5.81
N TRP A 43 -15.40 -14.82 5.58
CA TRP A 43 -16.46 -14.12 6.31
C TRP A 43 -16.40 -14.40 7.82
N THR A 44 -16.07 -15.62 8.21
CA THR A 44 -15.88 -15.95 9.63
C THR A 44 -14.72 -15.16 10.22
N SER A 45 -13.58 -15.08 9.53
CA SER A 45 -12.45 -14.27 9.98
C SER A 45 -12.80 -12.79 10.10
N ILE A 46 -13.52 -12.22 9.14
CA ILE A 46 -13.96 -10.81 9.18
C ILE A 46 -14.85 -10.54 10.39
N ILE A 47 -15.84 -11.40 10.66
CA ILE A 47 -16.77 -11.25 11.79
C ILE A 47 -16.02 -11.37 13.12
N LEU A 48 -15.17 -12.38 13.25
CA LEU A 48 -14.39 -12.57 14.47
C LEU A 48 -13.42 -11.42 14.71
N VAL A 49 -12.78 -10.87 13.67
CA VAL A 49 -11.94 -9.68 13.81
C VAL A 49 -12.78 -8.48 14.26
N ALA A 50 -13.99 -8.28 13.73
CA ALA A 50 -14.87 -7.20 14.19
C ALA A 50 -15.19 -7.33 15.69
N VAL A 51 -15.51 -8.54 16.16
CA VAL A 51 -15.75 -8.81 17.58
C VAL A 51 -14.49 -8.56 18.42
N SER A 52 -13.32 -8.99 17.95
CA SER A 52 -12.06 -8.75 18.64
C SER A 52 -11.67 -7.27 18.65
N CYS A 53 -11.93 -6.51 17.58
CA CYS A 53 -11.74 -5.07 17.56
C CYS A 53 -12.60 -4.38 18.63
N PHE A 54 -13.86 -4.80 18.80
CA PHE A 54 -14.72 -4.27 19.88
C PHE A 54 -14.12 -4.55 21.27
N GLY A 55 -13.69 -5.78 21.52
CA GLY A 55 -13.06 -6.16 22.80
C GLY A 55 -11.74 -5.43 23.05
N LEU A 56 -10.87 -5.33 22.04
CA LEU A 56 -9.58 -4.64 22.16
C LEU A 56 -9.73 -3.13 22.34
N VAL A 57 -10.68 -2.51 21.63
CA VAL A 57 -10.94 -1.08 21.77
C VAL A 57 -11.48 -0.75 23.16
N THR A 58 -12.44 -1.52 23.66
CA THR A 58 -13.02 -1.29 25.00
C THR A 58 -12.03 -1.64 26.13
N TRP A 59 -11.11 -2.57 25.91
CA TRP A 59 -10.12 -2.97 26.91
C TRP A 59 -8.88 -2.06 26.93
N MET A 60 -8.39 -1.61 25.78
CA MET A 60 -7.10 -0.90 25.68
C MET A 60 -7.23 0.62 25.61
N LEU A 61 -8.38 1.15 25.20
CA LEU A 61 -8.59 2.60 25.08
C LEU A 61 -9.46 3.14 26.22
N PRO A 62 -9.16 4.35 26.73
CA PRO A 62 -10.05 5.02 27.67
C PRO A 62 -11.40 5.39 27.01
N GLU A 63 -12.45 5.58 27.81
CA GLU A 63 -13.79 5.91 27.29
C GLU A 63 -13.80 7.17 26.42
N THR A 64 -13.03 8.19 26.82
CA THR A 64 -12.77 9.41 26.03
C THR A 64 -11.27 9.66 25.87
N MET A 65 -10.89 10.21 24.72
CA MET A 65 -9.51 10.54 24.37
C MET A 65 -9.48 11.77 23.47
N LYS A 66 -8.40 12.55 23.53
CA LYS A 66 -8.20 13.71 22.66
C LYS A 66 -7.42 13.30 21.42
N MET A 67 -7.98 13.54 20.23
CA MET A 67 -7.33 13.28 18.94
C MET A 67 -7.18 14.59 18.16
N ASN A 68 -6.07 14.72 17.43
CA ASN A 68 -5.85 15.87 16.57
C ASN A 68 -6.53 15.67 15.21
N PHE A 69 -7.37 16.62 14.82
CA PHE A 69 -7.98 16.71 13.50
C PHE A 69 -7.28 17.79 12.70
N PHE A 70 -6.88 17.45 11.48
CA PHE A 70 -6.16 18.37 10.62
C PHE A 70 -7.03 19.61 10.31
N GLY A 71 -6.52 20.80 10.61
CA GLY A 71 -7.23 22.08 10.45
C GLY A 71 -8.28 22.39 11.53
N GLU A 72 -8.64 21.44 12.39
CA GLU A 72 -9.67 21.60 13.44
C GLU A 72 -9.10 21.51 14.86
N GLY A 73 -7.86 21.01 15.00
CA GLY A 73 -7.17 20.90 16.29
C GLY A 73 -7.60 19.70 17.13
N LEU A 74 -7.33 19.78 18.44
CA LEU A 74 -7.64 18.71 19.39
C LEU A 74 -9.15 18.60 19.65
N GLN A 75 -9.73 17.44 19.32
CA GLN A 75 -11.11 17.10 19.62
C GLN A 75 -11.19 15.94 20.60
N GLU A 76 -12.16 15.99 21.50
CA GLU A 76 -12.48 14.88 22.37
C GLU A 76 -13.37 13.87 21.62
N ILE A 77 -12.91 12.63 21.56
CA ILE A 77 -13.60 11.52 20.90
C ILE A 77 -13.77 10.36 21.86
N SER A 78 -14.84 9.59 21.69
CA SER A 78 -15.01 8.33 22.42
C SER A 78 -14.22 7.19 21.75
N SER A 79 -13.74 6.23 22.53
CA SER A 79 -13.14 4.98 22.02
C SER A 79 -14.06 4.25 21.03
N MET A 80 -15.39 4.36 21.19
CA MET A 80 -16.35 3.77 20.25
C MET A 80 -16.25 4.35 18.83
N ARG A 81 -15.82 5.60 18.67
CA ARG A 81 -15.55 6.16 17.34
C ARG A 81 -14.36 5.44 16.69
N VAL A 82 -13.32 5.12 17.44
CA VAL A 82 -12.18 4.32 16.95
C VAL A 82 -12.64 2.92 16.54
N PHE A 83 -13.52 2.29 17.32
CA PHE A 83 -14.14 1.01 16.93
C PHE A 83 -14.87 1.12 15.58
N TYR A 84 -15.70 2.15 15.38
CA TYR A 84 -16.39 2.33 14.09
C TYR A 84 -15.41 2.55 12.92
N ALA A 85 -14.27 3.23 13.14
CA ALA A 85 -13.22 3.32 12.13
C ALA A 85 -12.65 1.95 11.75
N THR A 86 -12.47 1.03 12.70
CA THR A 86 -12.03 -0.35 12.40
C THR A 86 -13.06 -1.11 11.54
N LEU A 87 -14.36 -0.92 11.81
CA LEU A 87 -15.43 -1.54 11.01
C LEU A 87 -15.44 -1.03 9.57
N VAL A 88 -15.14 0.25 9.35
CA VAL A 88 -15.00 0.81 7.99
C VAL A 88 -13.91 0.05 7.22
N GLY A 89 -12.76 -0.21 7.83
CA GLY A 89 -11.68 -0.99 7.21
C GLY A 89 -12.10 -2.42 6.83
N LEU A 90 -12.74 -3.13 7.76
CA LEU A 90 -13.26 -4.48 7.51
C LEU A 90 -14.31 -4.50 6.40
N PHE A 91 -15.21 -3.51 6.40
CA PHE A 91 -16.20 -3.33 5.36
C PHE A 91 -15.56 -3.10 3.98
N VAL A 92 -14.54 -2.25 3.89
CA VAL A 92 -13.78 -2.04 2.65
C VAL A 92 -13.16 -3.34 2.16
N GLY A 93 -12.51 -4.10 3.03
CA GLY A 93 -11.90 -5.39 2.69
C GLY A 93 -12.92 -6.42 2.16
N ALA A 94 -14.11 -6.48 2.76
CA ALA A 94 -15.19 -7.34 2.29
C ALA A 94 -15.74 -6.89 0.93
N VAL A 95 -16.06 -5.60 0.79
CA VAL A 95 -16.69 -5.06 -0.43
C VAL A 95 -15.73 -5.08 -1.61
N ILE A 96 -14.44 -4.74 -1.43
CA ILE A 96 -13.48 -4.79 -2.54
C ILE A 96 -13.35 -6.22 -3.08
N SER A 97 -13.37 -7.21 -2.19
CA SER A 97 -13.32 -8.62 -2.57
C SER A 97 -14.52 -9.03 -3.41
N SER A 98 -15.73 -8.61 -3.01
CA SER A 98 -16.96 -8.87 -3.77
C SER A 98 -17.03 -8.12 -5.10
N VAL A 99 -16.55 -6.87 -5.14
CA VAL A 99 -16.47 -6.08 -6.37
C VAL A 99 -15.51 -6.75 -7.36
N THR A 100 -14.32 -7.16 -6.92
CA THR A 100 -13.38 -7.89 -7.76
C THR A 100 -13.97 -9.21 -8.27
N GLU A 101 -14.60 -10.01 -7.41
CA GLU A 101 -15.28 -11.26 -7.83
C GLU A 101 -16.36 -11.00 -8.90
N TYR A 102 -17.09 -9.88 -8.82
CA TYR A 102 -18.08 -9.54 -9.84
C TYR A 102 -17.47 -9.25 -11.22
N TYR A 103 -16.31 -8.58 -11.26
CA TYR A 103 -15.64 -8.19 -12.49
C TYR A 103 -14.74 -9.29 -13.07
N THR A 104 -14.29 -10.25 -12.26
CA THR A 104 -13.39 -11.31 -12.71
C THR A 104 -14.04 -12.70 -12.71
N GLY A 105 -15.01 -12.98 -11.84
CA GLY A 105 -15.54 -14.33 -11.62
C GLY A 105 -16.32 -14.91 -12.81
N LEU A 106 -16.24 -16.24 -12.98
CA LEU A 106 -16.96 -16.98 -14.01
C LEU A 106 -18.49 -16.79 -13.93
N GLY A 107 -19.13 -16.76 -15.10
CA GLY A 107 -20.58 -16.66 -15.23
C GLY A 107 -21.18 -15.31 -14.80
N LYS A 108 -20.34 -14.32 -14.42
CA LYS A 108 -20.80 -12.97 -14.12
C LYS A 108 -21.00 -12.18 -15.41
N LYS A 109 -21.90 -11.19 -15.35
CA LYS A 109 -22.27 -10.36 -16.51
C LYS A 109 -21.07 -9.72 -17.23
N PRO A 110 -20.04 -9.16 -16.56
CA PRO A 110 -18.88 -8.60 -17.25
C PRO A 110 -18.11 -9.64 -18.07
N ILE A 111 -17.91 -10.85 -17.53
CA ILE A 111 -17.20 -11.93 -18.22
C ILE A 111 -18.00 -12.46 -19.40
N LEU A 112 -19.31 -12.67 -19.22
CA LEU A 112 -20.19 -13.10 -20.31
C LEU A 112 -20.22 -12.10 -21.47
N ASN A 113 -20.09 -10.79 -21.20
CA ASN A 113 -19.96 -9.79 -22.25
C ASN A 113 -18.65 -9.93 -23.04
N ILE A 114 -17.53 -10.26 -22.38
CA ILE A 114 -16.25 -10.52 -23.06
C ILE A 114 -16.32 -11.80 -23.88
N VAL A 115 -16.91 -12.86 -23.33
CA VAL A 115 -17.18 -14.12 -24.04
C VAL A 115 -18.00 -13.86 -25.30
N GLN A 116 -19.10 -13.10 -25.18
CA GLN A 116 -19.94 -12.72 -26.32
C GLN A 116 -19.13 -11.95 -27.37
N GLN A 117 -18.30 -10.99 -26.97
CA GLN A 117 -17.46 -10.22 -27.90
C GLN A 117 -16.30 -11.02 -28.51
N SER A 118 -15.93 -12.15 -27.91
CA SER A 118 -14.92 -13.06 -28.49
C SER A 118 -15.41 -13.72 -29.78
N SER A 119 -16.73 -13.85 -29.95
CA SER A 119 -17.34 -14.37 -31.19
C SER A 119 -17.07 -13.50 -32.42
N THR A 120 -16.76 -12.21 -32.22
CA THR A 120 -16.45 -11.27 -33.30
C THR A 120 -14.94 -11.07 -33.52
N GLY A 121 -14.09 -11.77 -32.76
CA GLY A 121 -12.64 -11.84 -32.94
C GLY A 121 -11.81 -11.27 -31.78
N ALA A 122 -10.49 -11.30 -31.94
CA ALA A 122 -9.55 -10.88 -30.89
C ALA A 122 -9.61 -9.36 -30.59
N GLY A 123 -9.84 -8.52 -31.62
CA GLY A 123 -9.88 -7.06 -31.43
C GLY A 123 -11.00 -6.60 -30.51
N THR A 124 -12.22 -7.13 -30.71
CA THR A 124 -13.38 -6.85 -29.85
C THR A 124 -13.21 -7.46 -28.46
N ASN A 125 -12.63 -8.66 -28.35
CA ASN A 125 -12.27 -9.24 -27.05
C ASN A 125 -11.32 -8.34 -26.24
N ILE A 126 -10.26 -7.81 -26.86
CA ILE A 126 -9.33 -6.89 -26.19
C ILE A 126 -10.04 -5.59 -25.78
N ILE A 127 -10.85 -5.00 -26.66
CA ILE A 127 -11.62 -3.79 -26.32
C ILE A 127 -12.54 -4.06 -25.12
N ALA A 128 -13.24 -5.20 -25.11
CA ALA A 128 -14.13 -5.59 -24.03
C ALA A 128 -13.42 -5.72 -22.68
N GLY A 129 -12.27 -6.39 -22.64
CA GLY A 129 -11.51 -6.57 -21.40
C GLY A 129 -10.89 -5.27 -20.88
N LEU A 130 -10.33 -4.44 -21.77
CA LEU A 130 -9.83 -3.10 -21.41
C LEU A 130 -10.94 -2.23 -20.81
N ALA A 131 -12.10 -2.16 -21.49
CA ALA A 131 -13.24 -1.41 -20.99
C ALA A 131 -13.75 -1.95 -19.65
N THR A 132 -13.83 -3.27 -19.50
CA THR A 132 -14.23 -3.93 -18.24
C THR A 132 -13.30 -3.55 -17.09
N GLY A 133 -11.98 -3.62 -17.30
CA GLY A 133 -11.00 -3.21 -16.29
C GLY A 133 -11.12 -1.74 -15.93
N MET A 134 -11.25 -0.85 -16.92
CA MET A 134 -11.39 0.60 -16.67
C MET A 134 -12.64 0.91 -15.85
N ILE A 135 -13.79 0.32 -16.22
CA ILE A 135 -15.05 0.49 -15.48
C ILE A 135 -14.96 -0.07 -14.06
N SER A 136 -14.21 -1.17 -13.85
CA SER A 136 -14.06 -1.78 -12.52
C SER A 136 -13.42 -0.84 -11.48
N THR A 137 -12.68 0.18 -11.91
CA THR A 137 -12.11 1.20 -11.01
C THR A 137 -13.18 2.05 -10.32
N PHE A 138 -14.32 2.27 -10.97
CA PHE A 138 -15.36 3.18 -10.51
C PHE A 138 -15.92 2.81 -9.11
N PRO A 139 -16.46 1.59 -8.88
CA PRO A 139 -16.97 1.24 -7.56
C PRO A 139 -15.88 1.19 -6.49
N SER A 140 -14.67 0.74 -6.83
CA SER A 140 -13.57 0.59 -5.88
C SER A 140 -13.03 1.94 -5.40
N VAL A 141 -12.86 2.92 -6.29
CA VAL A 141 -12.38 4.25 -5.91
C VAL A 141 -13.42 5.00 -5.09
N LEU A 142 -14.71 4.89 -5.42
CA LEU A 142 -15.79 5.46 -4.61
C LEU A 142 -15.85 4.82 -3.22
N LEU A 143 -15.64 3.51 -3.12
CA LEU A 143 -15.54 2.80 -1.85
C LEU A 143 -14.38 3.37 -1.01
N PHE A 144 -13.20 3.57 -1.60
CA PHE A 144 -12.07 4.14 -0.88
C PHE A 144 -12.33 5.59 -0.44
N ALA A 145 -12.86 6.44 -1.33
CA ALA A 145 -13.20 7.82 -0.99
C ALA A 145 -14.20 7.89 0.18
N GLY A 146 -15.26 7.08 0.14
CA GLY A 146 -16.23 6.99 1.23
C GLY A 146 -15.61 6.46 2.53
N ALA A 147 -14.72 5.47 2.44
CA ALA A 147 -14.04 4.92 3.60
C ALA A 147 -13.09 5.92 4.26
N ILE A 148 -12.36 6.71 3.47
CA ILE A 148 -11.47 7.77 3.97
C ILE A 148 -12.32 8.81 4.72
N TRP A 149 -13.41 9.27 4.12
CA TRP A 149 -14.28 10.27 4.73
C TRP A 149 -14.92 9.76 6.02
N ALA A 150 -15.43 8.53 6.01
CA ALA A 150 -16.04 7.91 7.18
C ALA A 150 -15.03 7.67 8.31
N SER A 151 -13.89 7.05 8.02
CA SER A 151 -12.86 6.75 9.03
C SER A 151 -12.20 8.02 9.59
N TYR A 152 -11.98 9.03 8.75
CA TYR A 152 -11.52 10.35 9.18
C TYR A 152 -12.55 11.04 10.09
N ALA A 153 -13.84 11.03 9.72
CA ALA A 153 -14.88 11.59 10.56
C ALA A 153 -14.97 10.92 11.94
N PHE A 154 -14.57 9.65 12.07
CA PHE A 154 -14.56 8.98 13.36
C PHE A 154 -13.37 9.36 14.24
N ALA A 155 -12.13 9.35 13.73
CA ALA A 155 -10.94 9.56 14.57
C ALA A 155 -9.77 10.24 13.83
N GLY A 156 -10.05 11.12 12.87
CA GLY A 156 -9.04 11.80 12.06
C GLY A 156 -8.17 10.82 11.26
N PHE A 157 -6.94 11.21 10.97
CA PHE A 157 -5.99 10.33 10.28
C PHE A 157 -5.62 9.07 11.07
N TYR A 158 -5.74 9.11 12.41
CA TYR A 158 -5.62 7.90 13.22
C TYR A 158 -6.74 6.89 12.88
N GLY A 159 -7.97 7.36 12.68
CA GLY A 159 -9.09 6.54 12.20
C GLY A 159 -8.82 5.91 10.84
N VAL A 160 -8.27 6.67 9.88
CA VAL A 160 -7.87 6.16 8.56
C VAL A 160 -6.80 5.06 8.69
N ALA A 161 -5.78 5.30 9.52
CA ALA A 161 -4.73 4.31 9.79
C ALA A 161 -5.27 3.05 10.49
N LEU A 162 -6.21 3.20 11.42
CA LEU A 162 -6.85 2.07 12.10
C LEU A 162 -7.77 1.28 11.18
N ALA A 163 -8.47 1.94 10.25
CA ALA A 163 -9.23 1.26 9.20
C ALA A 163 -8.29 0.40 8.33
N ALA A 164 -7.15 0.95 7.90
CA ALA A 164 -6.13 0.18 7.17
C ALA A 164 -5.62 -1.02 7.98
N SER A 165 -5.30 -0.82 9.27
CA SER A 165 -4.83 -1.87 10.16
C SER A 165 -5.87 -2.97 10.38
N ALA A 166 -7.13 -2.60 10.58
CA ALA A 166 -8.22 -3.55 10.80
C ALA A 166 -8.53 -4.36 9.54
N MET A 167 -8.52 -3.71 8.37
CA MET A 167 -8.60 -4.40 7.09
C MET A 167 -7.50 -5.48 7.00
N MET A 168 -6.26 -5.14 7.34
CA MET A 168 -5.11 -6.05 7.29
C MET A 168 -5.11 -7.15 8.35
N ALA A 169 -6.00 -7.12 9.34
CA ALA A 169 -6.04 -8.15 10.39
C ALA A 169 -6.40 -9.54 9.84
N THR A 170 -7.13 -9.62 8.72
CA THR A 170 -7.46 -10.89 8.04
C THR A 170 -6.45 -11.27 6.95
N THR A 171 -5.29 -10.60 6.87
CA THR A 171 -4.29 -10.83 5.82
C THR A 171 -3.84 -12.28 5.73
N ALA A 172 -3.67 -12.98 6.85
CA ALA A 172 -3.24 -14.38 6.82
C ALA A 172 -4.28 -15.29 6.14
N MET A 173 -5.58 -15.08 6.39
CA MET A 173 -6.64 -15.80 5.68
C MET A 173 -6.66 -15.42 4.19
N GLN A 174 -6.51 -14.13 3.87
CA GLN A 174 -6.54 -13.65 2.49
C GLN A 174 -5.35 -14.18 1.67
N LEU A 175 -4.16 -14.24 2.26
CA LEU A 175 -2.97 -14.83 1.65
C LEU A 175 -3.12 -16.33 1.44
N ALA A 176 -3.77 -17.05 2.37
CA ALA A 176 -4.04 -18.48 2.18
C ALA A 176 -4.98 -18.73 1.00
N ILE A 177 -6.00 -17.88 0.83
CA ILE A 177 -6.95 -17.91 -0.30
C ILE A 177 -6.28 -17.53 -1.63
N ASP A 178 -5.35 -16.56 -1.60
CA ASP A 178 -4.58 -16.15 -2.77
C ASP A 178 -3.59 -17.26 -3.19
N ALA A 179 -2.80 -17.77 -2.25
CA ALA A 179 -1.81 -18.84 -2.49
C ALA A 179 -2.44 -20.16 -2.97
N PHE A 180 -3.73 -20.40 -2.65
CA PHE A 180 -4.47 -21.55 -3.17
C PHE A 180 -4.50 -21.61 -4.70
N GLY A 181 -4.52 -20.46 -5.39
CA GLY A 181 -4.57 -20.41 -6.86
C GLY A 181 -3.32 -20.99 -7.52
N PRO A 182 -2.12 -20.43 -7.29
CA PRO A 182 -0.87 -20.96 -7.84
C PRO A 182 -0.55 -22.41 -7.43
N ILE A 183 -1.01 -22.86 -6.25
CA ILE A 183 -0.88 -24.26 -5.86
C ILE A 183 -1.75 -25.15 -6.74
N SER A 184 -2.99 -24.73 -7.01
CA SER A 184 -3.95 -25.48 -7.84
C SER A 184 -3.52 -25.54 -9.31
N ASP A 185 -3.00 -24.43 -9.84
CA ASP A 185 -2.44 -24.37 -11.20
C ASP A 185 -1.26 -25.34 -11.37
N ASN A 186 -0.29 -25.31 -10.45
CA ASN A 186 0.84 -26.25 -10.46
C ASN A 186 0.39 -27.71 -10.32
N ALA A 187 -0.62 -27.99 -9.49
CA ALA A 187 -1.18 -29.34 -9.39
C ALA A 187 -1.78 -29.82 -10.72
N GLY A 188 -2.48 -28.93 -11.44
CA GLY A 188 -3.00 -29.20 -12.77
C GLY A 188 -1.91 -29.44 -13.81
N GLY A 189 -0.86 -28.62 -13.81
CA GLY A 189 0.31 -28.81 -14.66
C GLY A 189 1.02 -30.15 -14.41
N ILE A 190 1.20 -30.53 -13.14
CA ILE A 190 1.78 -31.84 -12.78
C ILE A 190 0.88 -32.99 -13.23
N ALA A 191 -0.44 -32.87 -13.09
CA ALA A 191 -1.39 -33.88 -13.52
C ALA A 191 -1.31 -34.12 -15.05
N GLU A 192 -1.24 -33.04 -15.83
CA GLU A 192 -1.07 -33.11 -17.30
C GLU A 192 0.29 -33.72 -17.68
N MET A 193 1.38 -33.21 -17.09
CA MET A 193 2.75 -33.67 -17.40
C MET A 193 3.03 -35.11 -16.97
N SER A 194 2.25 -35.66 -16.03
CA SER A 194 2.37 -37.05 -15.57
C SER A 194 1.30 -37.98 -16.13
N GLU A 195 0.53 -37.53 -17.13
CA GLU A 195 -0.50 -38.30 -17.83
C GLU A 195 -1.51 -38.97 -16.88
N GLN A 196 -1.93 -38.24 -15.84
CA GLN A 196 -2.92 -38.75 -14.89
C GLN A 196 -4.29 -38.96 -15.56
N GLU A 197 -5.15 -39.73 -14.90
CA GLU A 197 -6.52 -39.94 -15.37
C GLU A 197 -7.26 -38.60 -15.60
N PRO A 198 -8.11 -38.48 -16.65
CA PRO A 198 -8.78 -37.22 -16.98
C PRO A 198 -9.56 -36.57 -15.83
N ILE A 199 -10.08 -37.38 -14.90
CA ILE A 199 -10.79 -36.90 -13.70
C ILE A 199 -9.89 -36.07 -12.77
N VAL A 200 -8.58 -36.33 -12.75
CA VAL A 200 -7.62 -35.55 -11.97
C VAL A 200 -7.50 -34.16 -12.59
N ARG A 201 -7.37 -34.08 -13.91
CA ARG A 201 -7.28 -32.81 -14.64
C ARG A 201 -8.55 -31.99 -14.49
N GLU A 202 -9.72 -32.61 -14.67
CA GLU A 202 -11.02 -31.99 -14.47
C GLU A 202 -11.16 -31.36 -13.07
N ARG A 203 -10.75 -32.08 -12.03
CA ARG A 203 -10.75 -31.54 -10.66
C ARG A 203 -9.77 -30.39 -10.48
N THR A 204 -8.55 -30.50 -11.01
CA THR A 204 -7.58 -29.42 -10.90
C THR A 204 -8.02 -28.17 -11.68
N ASP A 205 -8.72 -28.31 -12.80
CA ASP A 205 -9.24 -27.18 -13.58
C ASP A 205 -10.35 -26.43 -12.83
N ILE A 206 -11.20 -27.16 -12.08
CA ILE A 206 -12.18 -26.55 -11.16
C ILE A 206 -11.45 -25.74 -10.07
N LEU A 207 -10.39 -26.29 -9.48
CA LEU A 207 -9.62 -25.60 -8.45
C LEU A 207 -8.84 -24.39 -8.99
N ASP A 208 -8.21 -24.52 -10.15
CA ASP A 208 -7.49 -23.45 -10.87
C ASP A 208 -8.42 -22.29 -11.21
N SER A 209 -9.62 -22.59 -11.73
CA SER A 209 -10.60 -21.54 -12.03
C SER A 209 -11.03 -20.73 -10.80
N VAL A 210 -11.26 -21.41 -9.68
CA VAL A 210 -11.53 -20.73 -8.41
C VAL A 210 -10.29 -19.96 -7.95
N GLY A 211 -9.11 -20.56 -8.12
CA GLY A 211 -7.79 -19.97 -7.89
C GLY A 211 -7.56 -18.63 -8.58
N ASN A 212 -7.94 -18.51 -9.85
CA ASN A 212 -7.79 -17.27 -10.62
C ASN A 212 -8.69 -16.15 -10.07
N THR A 213 -9.90 -16.52 -9.65
CA THR A 213 -10.82 -15.58 -8.99
C THR A 213 -10.29 -15.15 -7.63
N THR A 214 -9.79 -16.10 -6.82
CA THR A 214 -9.26 -15.80 -5.49
C THR A 214 -7.95 -15.03 -5.53
N ALA A 215 -7.10 -15.27 -6.52
CA ALA A 215 -5.90 -14.49 -6.79
C ALA A 215 -6.24 -13.05 -7.17
N ALA A 216 -7.26 -12.85 -8.03
CA ALA A 216 -7.74 -11.51 -8.34
C ALA A 216 -8.26 -10.79 -7.08
N THR A 217 -9.07 -11.47 -6.25
CA THR A 217 -9.56 -10.94 -4.98
C THR A 217 -8.42 -10.60 -4.00
N GLY A 218 -7.40 -11.46 -3.88
CA GLY A 218 -6.21 -11.21 -3.08
C GLY A 218 -5.42 -9.98 -3.55
N LYS A 219 -5.22 -9.85 -4.86
CA LYS A 219 -4.62 -8.66 -5.49
C LYS A 219 -5.46 -7.40 -5.23
N GLY A 220 -6.79 -7.48 -5.35
CA GLY A 220 -7.70 -6.38 -5.04
C GLY A 220 -7.62 -5.92 -3.58
N PHE A 221 -7.56 -6.87 -2.65
CA PHE A 221 -7.33 -6.61 -1.23
C PHE A 221 -5.97 -5.94 -0.99
N ALA A 222 -4.90 -6.42 -1.62
CA ALA A 222 -3.56 -5.83 -1.50
C ALA A 222 -3.51 -4.38 -2.01
N ILE A 223 -4.24 -4.07 -3.09
CA ILE A 223 -4.36 -2.70 -3.62
C ILE A 223 -5.13 -1.80 -2.65
N ALA A 224 -6.28 -2.25 -2.16
CA ALA A 224 -7.08 -1.48 -1.20
C ALA A 224 -6.29 -1.19 0.10
N SER A 225 -5.54 -2.19 0.57
CA SER A 225 -4.57 -2.02 1.65
C SER A 225 -3.52 -0.97 1.33
N ALA A 226 -2.94 -1.00 0.12
CA ALA A 226 -1.95 0.00 -0.31
C ALA A 226 -2.54 1.41 -0.30
N ALA A 227 -3.74 1.58 -0.83
CA ALA A 227 -4.45 2.87 -0.88
C ALA A 227 -4.65 3.44 0.53
N LEU A 228 -5.28 2.67 1.43
CA LEU A 228 -5.56 3.15 2.79
C LEU A 228 -4.27 3.37 3.62
N THR A 229 -3.28 2.48 3.47
CA THR A 229 -2.00 2.61 4.18
C THR A 229 -1.22 3.84 3.71
N SER A 230 -1.21 4.13 2.40
CA SER A 230 -0.51 5.30 1.86
C SER A 230 -1.02 6.62 2.45
N LEU A 231 -2.31 6.73 2.74
CA LEU A 231 -2.89 7.91 3.38
C LEU A 231 -2.48 8.05 4.85
N ALA A 232 -2.38 6.94 5.58
CA ALA A 232 -1.82 6.95 6.92
C ALA A 232 -0.34 7.38 6.90
N LEU A 233 0.42 6.93 5.89
CA LEU A 233 1.79 7.36 5.68
C LEU A 233 1.89 8.83 5.30
N PHE A 234 0.90 9.42 4.60
CA PHE A 234 0.88 10.87 4.33
C PHE A 234 0.70 11.68 5.61
N ALA A 235 -0.20 11.26 6.51
CA ALA A 235 -0.37 11.93 7.79
C ALA A 235 0.92 11.86 8.63
N ALA A 236 1.59 10.71 8.65
CA ALA A 236 2.89 10.56 9.29
C ALA A 236 3.95 11.44 8.63
N TYR A 237 4.00 11.47 7.29
CA TYR A 237 4.93 12.29 6.52
C TYR A 237 4.80 13.78 6.84
N VAL A 238 3.59 14.32 6.84
CA VAL A 238 3.30 15.71 7.22
C VAL A 238 3.79 16.00 8.64
N THR A 239 3.56 15.06 9.57
CA THR A 239 4.00 15.19 10.97
C THR A 239 5.51 15.20 11.10
N PHE A 240 6.22 14.29 10.44
CA PHE A 240 7.69 14.17 10.53
C PHE A 240 8.45 15.25 9.75
N THR A 241 7.81 15.88 8.77
CA THR A 241 8.41 17.01 8.05
C THR A 241 8.08 18.36 8.68
N GLY A 242 7.07 18.43 9.56
CA GLY A 242 6.62 19.68 10.17
C GLY A 242 5.91 20.63 9.20
N ILE A 243 5.54 20.18 8.01
CA ILE A 243 4.77 21.00 7.06
C ILE A 243 3.32 21.13 7.52
N ASP A 244 2.70 22.27 7.24
CA ASP A 244 1.28 22.48 7.56
C ASP A 244 0.35 21.62 6.68
N GLY A 245 0.84 21.11 5.56
CA GLY A 245 0.08 20.27 4.62
C GLY A 245 0.66 20.35 3.21
N ILE A 246 0.14 19.53 2.30
CA ILE A 246 0.58 19.51 0.89
C ILE A 246 -0.30 20.47 0.09
N ASN A 247 0.22 21.66 -0.20
CA ASN A 247 -0.56 22.69 -0.90
C ASN A 247 -0.43 22.58 -2.44
N ILE A 248 -1.45 22.01 -3.08
CA ILE A 248 -1.51 21.83 -4.54
C ILE A 248 -1.59 23.14 -5.34
N PHE A 249 -1.81 24.29 -4.70
CA PHE A 249 -1.74 25.60 -5.38
C PHE A 249 -0.31 26.09 -5.59
N LYS A 250 0.68 25.51 -4.90
CA LYS A 250 2.09 25.81 -5.16
C LYS A 250 2.53 25.13 -6.45
N ALA A 251 3.02 25.92 -7.41
CA ALA A 251 3.43 25.41 -8.73
C ALA A 251 4.42 24.23 -8.67
N PRO A 252 5.45 24.21 -7.78
CA PRO A 252 6.34 23.05 -7.66
C PRO A 252 5.64 21.77 -7.19
N VAL A 253 4.69 21.89 -6.25
CA VAL A 253 3.90 20.77 -5.72
C VAL A 253 3.00 20.20 -6.80
N LEU A 254 2.29 21.08 -7.54
CA LEU A 254 1.44 20.67 -8.65
C LEU A 254 2.24 20.01 -9.78
N ALA A 255 3.42 20.53 -10.11
CA ALA A 255 4.30 19.91 -11.10
C ALA A 255 4.71 18.50 -10.67
N MET A 256 5.13 18.33 -9.41
CA MET A 256 5.49 17.02 -8.87
C MET A 256 4.31 16.06 -8.77
N LEU A 257 3.09 16.54 -8.55
CA LEU A 257 1.87 15.73 -8.60
C LEU A 257 1.68 15.09 -9.98
N PHE A 258 1.87 15.84 -11.07
CA PHE A 258 1.80 15.28 -12.43
C PHE A 258 2.94 14.29 -12.71
N VAL A 259 4.16 14.58 -12.24
CA VAL A 259 5.28 13.62 -12.34
C VAL A 259 4.96 12.32 -11.60
N GLY A 260 4.40 12.42 -10.38
CA GLY A 260 3.94 11.27 -9.62
C GLY A 260 2.84 10.49 -10.32
N GLY A 261 1.87 11.19 -10.93
CA GLY A 261 0.79 10.56 -11.69
C GLY A 261 1.27 9.80 -12.93
N MET A 262 2.36 10.24 -13.55
CA MET A 262 2.99 9.59 -14.71
C MET A 262 3.72 8.29 -14.33
N VAL A 263 4.34 8.23 -13.16
CA VAL A 263 5.22 7.11 -12.77
C VAL A 263 4.56 5.73 -12.86
N PRO A 264 3.34 5.50 -12.33
CA PRO A 264 2.63 4.23 -12.49
C PRO A 264 2.38 3.81 -13.95
N VAL A 265 2.12 4.78 -14.83
CA VAL A 265 1.88 4.55 -16.27
C VAL A 265 3.17 4.10 -16.95
N VAL A 266 4.27 4.80 -16.70
CA VAL A 266 5.58 4.48 -17.27
C VAL A 266 6.09 3.16 -16.72
N PHE A 267 5.96 2.93 -15.40
CA PHE A 267 6.30 1.64 -14.79
C PHE A 267 5.55 0.50 -15.47
N SER A 268 4.24 0.66 -15.68
CA SER A 268 3.41 -0.33 -16.36
C SER A 268 3.91 -0.63 -17.77
N ALA A 269 4.21 0.41 -18.55
CA ALA A 269 4.73 0.24 -19.90
C ALA A 269 6.09 -0.48 -19.91
N LEU A 270 7.00 -0.15 -18.99
CA LEU A 270 8.29 -0.82 -18.86
C LEU A 270 8.13 -2.30 -18.51
N ALA A 271 7.30 -2.61 -17.50
CA ALA A 271 7.02 -3.97 -17.07
C ALA A 271 6.39 -4.81 -18.21
N MET A 272 5.42 -4.24 -18.93
CA MET A 272 4.78 -4.92 -20.07
C MET A 272 5.76 -5.16 -21.22
N ASN A 273 6.58 -4.17 -21.57
CA ASN A 273 7.58 -4.32 -22.63
C ASN A 273 8.63 -5.38 -22.27
N ALA A 274 9.05 -5.44 -21.00
CA ALA A 274 9.96 -6.46 -20.51
C ALA A 274 9.40 -7.88 -20.72
N VAL A 275 8.15 -8.12 -20.32
CA VAL A 275 7.47 -9.40 -20.53
C VAL A 275 7.31 -9.70 -22.02
N GLY A 276 6.92 -8.71 -22.84
CA GLY A 276 6.74 -8.89 -24.27
C GLY A 276 8.02 -9.32 -25.00
N LYS A 277 9.17 -8.73 -24.65
CA LYS A 277 10.48 -9.16 -25.18
C LYS A 277 10.81 -10.59 -24.78
N ALA A 278 10.69 -10.91 -23.48
CA ALA A 278 10.99 -12.25 -22.96
C ALA A 278 10.08 -13.33 -23.56
N ALA A 279 8.78 -13.02 -23.71
CA ALA A 279 7.82 -13.91 -24.34
C ALA A 279 8.15 -14.15 -25.82
N MET A 280 8.62 -13.13 -26.55
CA MET A 280 9.03 -13.29 -27.94
C MET A 280 10.25 -14.21 -28.08
N GLU A 281 11.27 -14.04 -27.23
CA GLU A 281 12.41 -14.95 -27.17
C GLU A 281 11.99 -16.38 -26.83
N MET A 282 11.08 -16.55 -25.86
CA MET A 282 10.51 -17.84 -25.49
C MET A 282 9.79 -18.51 -26.66
N VAL A 283 8.98 -17.77 -27.42
CA VAL A 283 8.26 -18.30 -28.60
C VAL A 283 9.24 -18.76 -29.68
N TYR A 284 10.29 -17.99 -29.95
CA TYR A 284 11.30 -18.40 -30.93
C TYR A 284 12.05 -19.66 -30.49
N GLU A 285 12.38 -19.77 -29.21
CA GLU A 285 13.06 -20.94 -28.67
C GLU A 285 12.17 -22.19 -28.71
N VAL A 286 10.91 -22.11 -28.27
CA VAL A 286 9.96 -23.23 -28.35
C VAL A 286 9.75 -23.68 -29.80
N ARG A 287 9.63 -22.74 -30.74
CA ARG A 287 9.53 -23.05 -32.18
C ARG A 287 10.80 -23.70 -32.73
N ARG A 288 11.97 -23.26 -32.28
CA ARG A 288 13.26 -23.87 -32.63
C ARG A 288 13.30 -25.32 -32.17
N GLN A 289 12.95 -25.59 -30.90
CA GLN A 289 12.91 -26.95 -30.36
C GLN A 289 11.95 -27.85 -31.14
N PHE A 290 10.72 -27.41 -31.42
CA PHE A 290 9.76 -28.19 -32.21
C PHE A 290 10.23 -28.49 -33.65
N LYS A 291 11.04 -27.61 -34.24
CA LYS A 291 11.54 -27.78 -35.61
C LYS A 291 12.81 -28.61 -35.68
N GLU A 292 13.73 -28.42 -34.75
CA GLU A 292 15.10 -28.93 -34.83
C GLU A 292 15.31 -30.23 -34.04
N ILE A 293 14.55 -30.47 -32.97
CA ILE A 293 14.74 -31.65 -32.11
C ILE A 293 13.76 -32.75 -32.55
N PRO A 294 14.25 -33.86 -33.12
CA PRO A 294 13.39 -34.95 -33.58
C PRO A 294 12.60 -35.59 -32.42
N GLY A 295 11.35 -35.98 -32.69
CA GLY A 295 10.53 -36.73 -31.76
C GLY A 295 9.76 -35.91 -30.72
N ILE A 296 9.96 -34.59 -30.59
CA ILE A 296 9.20 -33.77 -29.63
C ILE A 296 7.70 -33.77 -29.96
N MET A 297 7.34 -33.51 -31.23
CA MET A 297 5.93 -33.50 -31.66
C MET A 297 5.26 -34.87 -31.58
N ASP A 298 6.08 -35.94 -31.64
CA ASP A 298 5.64 -37.33 -31.53
C ASP A 298 5.65 -37.84 -30.07
N GLY A 299 6.03 -37.00 -29.10
CA GLY A 299 6.12 -37.34 -27.67
C GLY A 299 7.28 -38.26 -27.29
N THR A 300 8.20 -38.57 -28.21
CA THR A 300 9.35 -39.48 -27.98
C THR A 300 10.65 -38.74 -27.69
N GLY A 301 10.74 -37.47 -28.08
CA GLY A 301 11.90 -36.60 -27.86
C GLY A 301 11.75 -35.77 -26.58
N LYS A 302 12.86 -35.58 -25.85
CA LYS A 302 12.88 -34.78 -24.62
C LYS A 302 13.18 -33.30 -24.94
N PRO A 303 12.32 -32.35 -24.55
CA PRO A 303 12.59 -30.92 -24.71
C PRO A 303 13.76 -30.40 -23.87
N GLU A 304 14.35 -29.28 -24.29
CA GLU A 304 15.41 -28.56 -23.57
C GLU A 304 14.78 -27.51 -22.63
N TYR A 305 14.28 -27.96 -21.48
CA TYR A 305 13.60 -27.09 -20.52
C TYR A 305 14.52 -26.02 -19.91
N ASP A 306 15.80 -26.33 -19.74
CA ASP A 306 16.82 -25.43 -19.19
C ASP A 306 16.98 -24.16 -20.04
N LYS A 307 16.82 -24.26 -21.37
CA LYS A 307 16.90 -23.11 -22.28
C LYS A 307 15.76 -22.12 -22.05
N CYS A 308 14.54 -22.61 -21.89
CA CYS A 308 13.38 -21.77 -21.55
C CYS A 308 13.57 -21.09 -20.17
N VAL A 309 14.10 -21.82 -19.19
CA VAL A 309 14.40 -21.27 -17.86
C VAL A 309 15.51 -20.20 -17.93
N GLU A 310 16.55 -20.42 -18.73
CA GLU A 310 17.65 -19.47 -18.93
C GLU A 310 17.14 -18.13 -19.51
N ILE A 311 16.27 -18.18 -20.53
CA ILE A 311 15.67 -16.99 -21.16
C ILE A 311 14.88 -16.17 -20.13
N SER A 312 13.92 -16.81 -19.43
CA SER A 312 13.08 -16.10 -18.46
C SER A 312 13.89 -15.56 -17.27
N THR A 313 14.90 -16.30 -16.81
CA THR A 313 15.79 -15.87 -15.72
C THR A 313 16.62 -14.65 -16.11
N LYS A 314 17.26 -14.70 -17.28
CA LYS A 314 18.11 -13.60 -17.74
C LYS A 314 17.29 -12.34 -18.05
N ALA A 315 16.12 -12.50 -18.66
CA ALA A 315 15.24 -11.38 -18.97
C ALA A 315 14.69 -10.73 -17.69
N SER A 316 14.21 -11.52 -16.73
CA SER A 316 13.67 -10.98 -15.47
C SER A 316 14.71 -10.21 -14.66
N LEU A 317 15.95 -10.71 -14.54
CA LEU A 317 17.04 -10.04 -13.82
C LEU A 317 17.45 -8.71 -14.48
N ASN A 318 17.55 -8.65 -15.81
CA ASN A 318 17.97 -7.43 -16.49
C ASN A 318 16.84 -6.39 -16.57
N GLU A 319 15.62 -6.82 -16.90
CA GLU A 319 14.53 -5.90 -17.16
C GLU A 319 13.87 -5.37 -15.86
N MET A 320 14.03 -6.04 -14.71
CA MET A 320 13.53 -5.52 -13.41
C MET A 320 14.30 -4.29 -12.90
N MET A 321 15.54 -4.09 -13.37
CA MET A 321 16.43 -3.04 -12.87
C MET A 321 15.86 -1.63 -13.13
N LEU A 322 15.33 -1.39 -14.32
CA LEU A 322 14.87 -0.05 -14.72
C LEU A 322 13.58 0.38 -13.98
N PRO A 323 12.52 -0.45 -13.88
CA PRO A 323 11.35 -0.14 -13.04
C PRO A 323 11.72 0.04 -11.56
N GLY A 324 12.66 -0.77 -11.04
CA GLY A 324 13.16 -0.64 -9.67
C GLY A 324 13.90 0.69 -9.44
N LEU A 325 14.82 1.04 -10.33
CA LEU A 325 15.56 2.30 -10.28
C LEU A 325 14.62 3.50 -10.41
N LEU A 326 13.60 3.42 -11.26
CA LEU A 326 12.59 4.47 -11.40
C LEU A 326 11.84 4.70 -10.08
N THR A 327 11.41 3.62 -9.43
CA THR A 327 10.64 3.68 -8.17
C THR A 327 11.44 4.33 -7.03
N ILE A 328 12.72 3.98 -6.90
CA ILE A 328 13.57 4.46 -5.81
C ILE A 328 14.21 5.81 -6.18
N GLY A 329 14.59 5.99 -7.43
CA GLY A 329 15.35 7.14 -7.92
C GLY A 329 14.55 8.43 -7.94
N PHE A 330 13.27 8.42 -8.32
CA PHE A 330 12.44 9.63 -8.36
C PHE A 330 12.28 10.30 -6.98
N PRO A 331 11.83 9.60 -5.91
CA PRO A 331 11.76 10.19 -4.57
C PRO A 331 13.09 10.79 -4.11
N LEU A 332 14.21 10.08 -4.33
CA LEU A 332 15.54 10.55 -3.97
C LEU A 332 15.96 11.78 -4.77
N ALA A 333 15.72 11.78 -6.09
CA ALA A 333 16.02 12.91 -6.95
C ALA A 333 15.22 14.16 -6.54
N ILE A 334 13.92 14.00 -6.25
CA ILE A 334 13.05 15.10 -5.81
C ILE A 334 13.50 15.65 -4.46
N ALA A 335 13.99 14.81 -3.55
CA ALA A 335 14.49 15.24 -2.25
C ALA A 335 15.87 15.91 -2.35
N PHE A 336 16.84 15.26 -2.98
CA PHE A 336 18.25 15.66 -2.88
C PHE A 336 18.70 16.64 -3.97
N ILE A 337 18.14 16.62 -5.18
CA ILE A 337 18.56 17.54 -6.23
C ILE A 337 18.26 19.00 -5.84
N PRO A 338 17.03 19.37 -5.44
CA PRO A 338 16.76 20.74 -5.02
C PRO A 338 17.52 21.16 -3.75
N MET A 339 17.78 20.20 -2.86
CA MET A 339 18.60 20.42 -1.66
C MET A 339 20.03 20.82 -2.03
N LEU A 340 20.63 20.19 -3.05
CA LEU A 340 21.95 20.58 -3.57
C LEU A 340 21.96 21.99 -4.18
N PHE A 341 20.81 22.45 -4.68
CA PHE A 341 20.64 23.82 -5.19
C PHE A 341 20.22 24.83 -4.10
N GLY A 342 20.18 24.42 -2.83
CA GLY A 342 19.87 25.31 -1.70
C GLY A 342 18.38 25.69 -1.59
N MET A 343 17.48 24.88 -2.13
CA MET A 343 16.03 25.07 -1.94
C MET A 343 15.64 24.79 -0.49
N ASP A 344 14.67 25.55 0.02
CA ASP A 344 14.12 25.36 1.36
C ASP A 344 13.58 23.92 1.58
N ASN A 345 13.97 23.31 2.69
CA ASN A 345 13.67 21.89 2.96
C ASN A 345 12.17 21.62 3.10
N LEU A 346 11.39 22.57 3.64
CA LEU A 346 9.94 22.43 3.77
C LEU A 346 9.25 22.53 2.41
N ALA A 347 9.76 23.40 1.52
CA ALA A 347 9.30 23.43 0.13
C ALA A 347 9.59 22.10 -0.61
N ILE A 348 10.76 21.49 -0.38
CA ILE A 348 11.10 20.17 -0.91
C ILE A 348 10.17 19.10 -0.34
N ALA A 349 9.85 19.16 0.96
CA ALA A 349 8.92 18.24 1.59
C ALA A 349 7.53 18.30 0.95
N GLU A 350 6.99 19.49 0.71
CA GLU A 350 5.72 19.62 0.00
C GLU A 350 5.78 19.11 -1.44
N MET A 351 6.89 19.34 -2.15
CA MET A 351 7.12 18.79 -3.50
C MET A 351 7.10 17.26 -3.52
N LEU A 352 7.82 16.63 -2.59
CA LEU A 352 7.87 15.18 -2.44
C LEU A 352 6.50 14.62 -2.02
N GLY A 353 5.79 15.31 -1.13
CA GLY A 353 4.40 14.99 -0.78
C GLY A 353 3.46 15.05 -1.99
N GLY A 354 3.59 16.06 -2.85
CA GLY A 354 2.86 16.17 -4.11
C GLY A 354 3.14 14.98 -5.04
N TYR A 355 4.40 14.60 -5.21
CA TYR A 355 4.80 13.41 -5.97
C TYR A 355 4.17 12.13 -5.39
N MET A 356 4.27 11.92 -4.09
CA MET A 356 3.70 10.75 -3.41
C MET A 356 2.18 10.66 -3.62
N ALA A 357 1.46 11.78 -3.49
CA ALA A 357 0.02 11.84 -3.76
C ALA A 357 -0.32 11.44 -5.21
N GLY A 358 0.48 11.90 -6.17
CA GLY A 358 0.32 11.57 -7.59
C GLY A 358 0.51 10.08 -7.87
N VAL A 359 1.58 9.50 -7.31
CA VAL A 359 1.86 8.06 -7.43
C VAL A 359 0.74 7.23 -6.81
N THR A 360 0.23 7.63 -5.64
CA THR A 360 -0.87 6.91 -4.98
C THR A 360 -2.16 6.92 -5.79
N VAL A 361 -2.65 8.10 -6.20
CA VAL A 361 -3.95 8.20 -6.89
C VAL A 361 -3.91 7.52 -8.25
N SER A 362 -2.86 7.76 -9.04
CA SER A 362 -2.69 7.12 -10.35
C SER A 362 -2.42 5.61 -10.20
N GLY A 363 -1.57 5.23 -9.25
CA GLY A 363 -1.18 3.84 -9.02
C GLY A 363 -2.36 2.96 -8.65
N VAL A 364 -3.27 3.44 -7.79
CA VAL A 364 -4.47 2.68 -7.39
C VAL A 364 -5.36 2.42 -8.60
N LEU A 365 -5.58 3.43 -9.45
CA LEU A 365 -6.39 3.29 -10.67
C LEU A 365 -5.79 2.25 -11.61
N TRP A 366 -4.50 2.37 -11.90
CA TRP A 366 -3.79 1.45 -12.80
C TRP A 366 -3.72 0.03 -12.26
N ALA A 367 -3.52 -0.13 -10.95
CA ALA A 367 -3.47 -1.44 -10.31
C ALA A 367 -4.80 -2.19 -10.45
N ILE A 368 -5.92 -1.53 -10.13
CA ILE A 368 -7.26 -2.12 -10.22
C ILE A 368 -7.58 -2.44 -11.69
N PHE A 369 -7.33 -1.47 -12.58
CA PHE A 369 -7.56 -1.63 -14.01
C PHE A 369 -6.85 -2.88 -14.56
N GLN A 370 -5.54 -2.99 -14.34
CA GLN A 370 -4.73 -4.08 -14.92
C GLN A 370 -5.09 -5.44 -14.32
N ASN A 371 -5.21 -5.51 -12.99
CA ASN A 371 -5.54 -6.77 -12.32
C ASN A 371 -6.91 -7.30 -12.75
N ASN A 372 -7.92 -6.44 -12.81
CA ASN A 372 -9.26 -6.86 -13.18
C ASN A 372 -9.40 -7.13 -14.69
N ALA A 373 -8.74 -6.35 -15.56
CA ALA A 373 -8.75 -6.62 -17.00
C ALA A 373 -8.11 -7.99 -17.30
N GLY A 374 -6.93 -8.25 -16.75
CA GLY A 374 -6.24 -9.53 -16.93
C GLY A 374 -7.02 -10.71 -16.36
N GLY A 375 -7.55 -10.60 -15.15
CA GLY A 375 -8.40 -11.64 -14.57
C GLY A 375 -9.69 -11.88 -15.36
N ALA A 376 -10.26 -10.83 -15.96
CA ALA A 376 -11.47 -10.95 -16.77
C ALA A 376 -11.21 -11.65 -18.12
N TRP A 377 -10.07 -11.39 -18.78
CA TRP A 377 -9.70 -12.12 -19.99
C TRP A 377 -9.43 -13.60 -19.73
N ASP A 378 -8.74 -13.92 -18.64
CA ASP A 378 -8.44 -15.30 -18.25
C ASP A 378 -9.72 -16.10 -18.00
N ASN A 379 -10.63 -15.56 -17.20
CA ASN A 379 -11.89 -16.22 -16.91
C ASN A 379 -12.85 -16.24 -18.12
N ALA A 380 -12.73 -15.28 -19.05
CA ALA A 380 -13.42 -15.38 -20.33
C ALA A 380 -12.88 -16.57 -21.16
N LYS A 381 -11.55 -16.79 -21.22
CA LYS A 381 -10.95 -17.98 -21.83
C LYS A 381 -11.43 -19.26 -21.15
N LYS A 382 -11.35 -19.35 -19.82
CA LYS A 382 -11.81 -20.51 -19.04
C LYS A 382 -13.29 -20.84 -19.27
N SER A 383 -14.14 -19.83 -19.51
CA SER A 383 -15.55 -20.06 -19.86
C SER A 383 -15.72 -20.93 -21.11
N PHE A 384 -14.85 -20.76 -22.13
CA PHE A 384 -14.84 -21.61 -23.32
C PHE A 384 -14.27 -23.01 -23.07
N GLU A 385 -13.32 -23.15 -22.13
CA GLU A 385 -12.77 -24.45 -21.76
C GLU A 385 -13.80 -25.31 -21.00
N ALA A 386 -14.63 -24.69 -20.17
CA ALA A 386 -15.77 -25.34 -19.49
C ALA A 386 -16.98 -25.56 -20.42
N GLY A 387 -17.00 -24.91 -21.58
CA GLY A 387 -18.15 -24.85 -22.48
C GLY A 387 -19.11 -23.74 -22.10
N VAL A 388 -19.36 -22.81 -23.03
CA VAL A 388 -20.20 -21.63 -22.80
C VAL A 388 -21.18 -21.42 -23.95
N GLU A 389 -22.40 -21.02 -23.61
CA GLU A 389 -23.42 -20.71 -24.59
C GLU A 389 -23.22 -19.28 -25.14
N ILE A 390 -23.18 -19.17 -26.47
CA ILE A 390 -23.12 -17.91 -27.20
C ILE A 390 -24.26 -17.93 -28.22
N ASN A 391 -25.17 -16.96 -28.13
CA ASN A 391 -26.32 -16.84 -29.04
C ASN A 391 -27.17 -18.12 -29.17
N GLY A 392 -27.29 -18.92 -28.11
CA GLY A 392 -28.04 -20.19 -28.13
C GLY A 392 -27.25 -21.42 -28.60
N GLU A 393 -25.97 -21.27 -28.94
CA GLU A 393 -25.09 -22.38 -29.32
C GLU A 393 -23.96 -22.58 -28.30
N MET A 394 -23.76 -23.83 -27.88
CA MET A 394 -22.66 -24.19 -27.00
C MET A 394 -21.33 -24.17 -27.76
N THR A 395 -20.43 -23.31 -27.30
CA THR A 395 -19.09 -23.13 -27.84
C THR A 395 -18.06 -23.70 -26.88
N TYR A 396 -17.06 -24.42 -27.42
CA TYR A 396 -16.05 -25.14 -26.65
C TYR A 396 -14.62 -24.73 -27.07
N LYS A 397 -13.65 -25.32 -26.35
CA LYS A 397 -12.23 -25.26 -26.65
C LYS A 397 -11.94 -25.58 -28.12
N GLY A 398 -11.03 -24.80 -28.71
CA GLY A 398 -10.59 -24.96 -30.10
C GLY A 398 -11.41 -24.17 -31.15
N SER A 399 -12.57 -23.62 -30.78
CA SER A 399 -13.31 -22.69 -31.62
C SER A 399 -12.53 -21.41 -31.92
N GLU A 400 -12.93 -20.67 -32.96
CA GLU A 400 -12.31 -19.37 -33.29
C GLU A 400 -12.54 -18.34 -32.17
N ALA A 401 -13.70 -18.37 -31.52
CA ALA A 401 -13.97 -17.54 -30.35
C ALA A 401 -13.05 -17.88 -29.16
N HIS A 402 -12.74 -19.17 -28.96
CA HIS A 402 -11.75 -19.60 -27.97
C HIS A 402 -10.33 -19.11 -28.32
N LYS A 403 -9.90 -19.17 -29.58
CA LYS A 403 -8.60 -18.62 -29.98
C LYS A 403 -8.52 -17.11 -29.75
N ALA A 404 -9.61 -16.38 -30.00
CA ALA A 404 -9.72 -14.96 -29.70
C ALA A 404 -9.59 -14.67 -28.19
N SER A 405 -10.22 -15.47 -27.33
CA SER A 405 -10.12 -15.30 -25.88
C SER A 405 -8.75 -15.68 -25.33
N VAL A 406 -8.07 -16.70 -25.90
CA VAL A 406 -6.65 -16.99 -25.60
C VAL A 406 -5.77 -15.79 -25.94
N THR A 407 -6.02 -15.11 -27.07
CA THR A 407 -5.26 -13.89 -27.41
C THR A 407 -5.48 -12.80 -26.35
N GLY A 408 -6.71 -12.59 -25.90
CA GLY A 408 -7.01 -11.67 -24.80
C GLY A 408 -6.29 -12.01 -23.50
N ASP A 409 -6.28 -13.29 -23.11
CA ASP A 409 -5.58 -13.76 -21.92
C ASP A 409 -4.07 -13.51 -21.99
N THR A 410 -3.43 -13.79 -23.14
CA THR A 410 -2.00 -13.49 -23.33
C THR A 410 -1.66 -12.00 -23.25
N VAL A 411 -2.61 -11.11 -23.57
CA VAL A 411 -2.48 -9.66 -23.31
C VAL A 411 -2.66 -9.35 -21.83
N GLY A 412 -3.54 -10.09 -21.15
CA GLY A 412 -3.87 -9.96 -19.74
C GLY A 412 -2.81 -10.49 -18.76
N ASP A 413 -1.99 -11.46 -19.14
CA ASP A 413 -0.94 -12.04 -18.30
C ASP A 413 0.06 -10.98 -17.77
N PRO A 414 0.70 -10.14 -18.61
CA PRO A 414 1.57 -9.09 -18.09
C PRO A 414 0.81 -8.07 -17.23
N PHE A 415 -0.49 -7.86 -17.48
CA PHE A 415 -1.32 -6.94 -16.69
C PHE A 415 -1.55 -7.49 -15.28
N LYS A 416 -2.06 -8.71 -15.16
CA LYS A 416 -2.49 -9.28 -13.87
C LYS A 416 -1.35 -9.88 -13.06
N ASP A 417 -0.23 -10.28 -13.67
CA ASP A 417 0.84 -11.00 -12.98
C ASP A 417 2.18 -10.25 -12.93
N THR A 418 2.33 -9.14 -13.65
CA THR A 418 3.56 -8.34 -13.62
C THR A 418 3.28 -6.89 -13.23
N SER A 419 2.65 -6.09 -14.09
CA SER A 419 2.53 -4.65 -13.86
C SER A 419 1.52 -4.31 -12.76
N GLY A 420 0.33 -4.92 -12.80
CA GLY A 420 -0.79 -4.62 -11.90
C GLY A 420 -0.49 -4.91 -10.42
N PRO A 421 0.01 -6.10 -10.05
CA PRO A 421 0.39 -6.38 -8.66
C PRO A 421 1.56 -5.51 -8.21
N SER A 422 2.53 -5.23 -9.09
CA SER A 422 3.69 -4.39 -8.75
C SER A 422 3.33 -2.95 -8.38
N MET A 423 2.19 -2.44 -8.87
CA MET A 423 1.70 -1.10 -8.50
C MET A 423 1.47 -0.96 -6.99
N ASN A 424 1.01 -2.02 -6.31
CA ASN A 424 0.78 -1.95 -4.87
C ASN A 424 2.11 -1.73 -4.10
N ILE A 425 3.21 -2.28 -4.61
CA ILE A 425 4.55 -2.14 -4.07
C ILE A 425 5.08 -0.75 -4.40
N LEU A 426 4.95 -0.32 -5.66
CA LEU A 426 5.34 1.02 -6.13
C LEU A 426 4.77 2.12 -5.22
N ILE A 427 3.48 2.04 -4.90
CA ILE A 427 2.78 3.00 -4.03
C ILE A 427 3.36 2.98 -2.61
N LYS A 428 3.40 1.79 -1.98
CA LYS A 428 3.87 1.66 -0.58
C LYS A 428 5.34 2.05 -0.44
N LEU A 429 6.19 1.60 -1.36
CA LEU A 429 7.63 1.86 -1.35
C LEU A 429 7.91 3.34 -1.56
N THR A 430 7.22 3.99 -2.50
CA THR A 430 7.33 5.45 -2.70
C THR A 430 7.01 6.21 -1.42
N CYS A 431 5.90 5.86 -0.75
CA CYS A 431 5.50 6.52 0.49
C CYS A 431 6.47 6.24 1.63
N LEU A 432 6.99 5.01 1.72
CA LEU A 432 7.94 4.62 2.76
C LEU A 432 9.29 5.31 2.58
N ILE A 433 9.80 5.43 1.34
CA ILE A 433 11.01 6.20 1.06
C ILE A 433 10.81 7.67 1.44
N GLY A 434 9.67 8.26 1.08
CA GLY A 434 9.33 9.62 1.50
C GLY A 434 9.35 9.78 3.02
N LEU A 435 8.75 8.83 3.75
CA LEU A 435 8.75 8.82 5.22
C LEU A 435 10.15 8.68 5.83
N VAL A 436 11.04 7.88 5.22
CA VAL A 436 12.43 7.75 5.67
C VAL A 436 13.22 9.04 5.45
N ILE A 437 12.91 9.79 4.38
CA ILE A 437 13.54 11.08 4.07
C ILE A 437 12.95 12.23 4.90
N ALA A 438 11.71 12.08 5.40
CA ALA A 438 10.98 13.13 6.10
C ALA A 438 11.77 13.80 7.25
N PRO A 439 12.45 13.07 8.16
CA PRO A 439 13.24 13.70 9.22
C PRO A 439 14.39 14.58 8.71
N ILE A 440 14.99 14.23 7.56
CA ILE A 440 16.06 15.01 6.93
C ILE A 440 15.51 16.35 6.45
N LEU A 441 14.31 16.35 5.87
CA LEU A 441 13.64 17.55 5.36
C LEU A 441 13.01 18.39 6.48
N GLY A 442 12.55 17.75 7.56
CA GLY A 442 11.97 18.42 8.73
C GLY A 442 13.00 19.06 9.66
N GLY A 443 14.30 18.92 9.40
CA GLY A 443 15.36 19.46 10.25
C GLY A 443 15.75 18.57 11.44
N HIS A 444 15.16 17.38 11.57
CA HIS A 444 15.52 16.39 12.60
C HIS A 444 16.88 15.69 12.34
N ALA A 445 17.55 16.00 11.23
CA ALA A 445 18.90 15.49 10.94
C ALA A 445 19.97 15.93 11.95
N SER A 446 19.68 16.92 12.81
CA SER A 446 20.61 17.37 13.86
C SER A 446 20.53 16.59 15.17
N GLU A 447 19.51 15.75 15.39
CA GLU A 447 19.36 14.99 16.66
C GLU A 447 19.98 13.59 16.62
N THR A 448 20.54 13.16 15.48
CA THR A 448 21.13 11.80 15.35
C THR A 448 22.63 11.80 15.02
N ALA A 449 23.34 12.88 15.32
CA ALA A 449 24.80 12.90 15.37
C ALA A 449 25.23 13.42 16.74
N LEU A 450 25.66 12.48 17.60
CA LEU A 450 26.11 12.66 18.98
C LEU A 450 24.97 12.97 19.98
N ALA A 451 24.73 12.01 20.86
CA ALA A 451 24.07 12.25 22.13
C ALA A 451 24.92 13.27 22.92
N THR A 452 24.58 14.53 22.76
CA THR A 452 24.99 15.60 23.67
C THR A 452 23.70 16.07 24.32
N ILE A 453 23.67 15.94 25.64
CA ILE A 453 22.53 16.25 26.49
C ILE A 453 22.41 17.78 26.49
N GLU A 454 21.49 18.34 25.70
CA GLU A 454 21.13 19.76 25.80
C GLU A 454 20.04 19.90 26.87
N ASP A 455 20.44 20.37 28.06
CA ASP A 455 19.51 20.76 29.13
C ASP A 455 18.98 22.18 28.87
N GLU A 456 17.66 22.32 28.68
CA GLU A 456 16.95 23.58 28.44
C GLU A 456 17.11 24.59 29.60
N VAL A 457 17.56 25.81 29.29
CA VAL A 457 17.46 27.00 30.16
C VAL A 457 16.51 27.99 29.49
N SER A 458 15.46 28.44 30.19
CA SER A 458 14.51 29.44 29.67
C SER A 458 14.53 30.71 30.52
N VAL A 459 14.54 31.88 29.86
CA VAL A 459 14.53 33.19 30.52
C VAL A 459 13.34 34.01 30.04
N GLU A 460 12.46 34.39 30.96
CA GLU A 460 11.36 35.32 30.72
C GLU A 460 11.67 36.68 31.37
N MET A 461 11.60 37.77 30.59
CA MET A 461 11.81 39.13 31.10
C MET A 461 10.54 39.96 30.93
N THR A 462 10.11 40.57 32.03
CA THR A 462 8.94 41.45 32.12
C THR A 462 9.38 42.86 32.50
N LEU A 463 8.90 43.86 31.74
CA LEU A 463 9.14 45.28 32.02
C LEU A 463 7.92 45.87 32.74
N GLU A 464 8.13 46.38 33.95
CA GLU A 464 7.13 47.17 34.68
C GLU A 464 7.53 48.65 34.61
N SER A 465 6.57 49.54 34.34
CA SER A 465 6.81 50.96 34.04
C SER A 465 7.78 51.70 34.98
N ASN A 466 8.53 52.67 34.43
CA ASN A 466 9.62 53.47 35.06
C ASN A 466 10.91 52.69 35.41
N ASP A 467 11.57 52.18 34.36
CA ASP A 467 12.93 51.61 34.37
C ASP A 467 13.18 50.35 35.22
N ILE A 468 12.15 49.76 35.85
CA ILE A 468 12.25 48.52 36.62
C ILE A 468 11.97 47.31 35.72
N ALA A 469 12.86 46.33 35.73
CA ALA A 469 12.70 45.07 35.01
C ALA A 469 12.79 43.89 35.98
N THR A 470 12.04 42.84 35.66
CA THR A 470 12.07 41.55 36.35
C THR A 470 12.39 40.47 35.34
N ALA A 471 13.45 39.70 35.56
CA ALA A 471 13.81 38.54 34.74
C ALA A 471 13.72 37.26 35.58
N THR A 472 12.97 36.28 35.10
CA THR A 472 12.85 34.95 35.70
C THR A 472 13.59 33.95 34.83
N VAL A 473 14.57 33.26 35.43
CA VAL A 473 15.36 32.20 34.80
C VAL A 473 14.90 30.87 35.37
N ASN A 474 14.38 29.99 34.51
CA ASN A 474 14.14 28.59 34.85
C ASN A 474 15.26 27.76 34.26
N TYR A 475 15.98 27.02 35.10
CA TYR A 475 17.04 26.11 34.66
C TYR A 475 16.95 24.78 35.40
N SER A 476 17.44 23.72 34.77
CA SER A 476 17.58 22.42 35.41
C SER A 476 19.04 22.08 35.60
N THR A 477 19.37 21.45 36.73
CA THR A 477 20.69 20.87 36.99
C THR A 477 20.56 19.40 37.33
N MET A 478 21.51 18.59 36.87
CA MET A 478 21.63 17.18 37.22
C MET A 478 22.50 17.05 38.46
N THR A 479 21.91 16.63 39.58
CA THR A 479 22.66 16.35 40.82
C THR A 479 22.40 14.89 41.20
N GLU A 480 23.46 14.09 41.30
CA GLU A 480 23.39 12.64 41.63
C GLU A 480 22.47 11.80 40.72
N GLY A 481 22.23 12.23 39.47
CA GLY A 481 21.43 11.49 38.49
C GLY A 481 19.92 11.79 38.51
N GLU A 482 19.47 12.73 39.34
CA GLU A 482 18.11 13.27 39.31
C GLU A 482 18.10 14.71 38.74
N LYS A 483 17.10 15.00 37.90
CA LYS A 483 16.88 16.32 37.31
C LYS A 483 16.20 17.23 38.35
N VAL A 484 16.91 18.26 38.81
CA VAL A 484 16.39 19.27 39.73
C VAL A 484 16.14 20.56 38.95
N SER A 485 14.89 21.04 38.93
CA SER A 485 14.53 22.31 38.31
C SER A 485 14.49 23.44 39.34
N GLU A 486 15.20 24.53 39.07
CA GLU A 486 15.30 25.71 39.93
C GLU A 486 14.85 26.97 39.18
N VAL A 487 14.32 27.93 39.94
CA VAL A 487 13.81 29.22 39.42
C VAL A 487 14.51 30.35 40.16
N ILE A 488 15.17 31.25 39.43
CA ILE A 488 15.81 32.46 39.97
C ILE A 488 15.15 33.69 39.36
N THR A 489 14.81 34.67 40.18
CA THR A 489 14.25 35.95 39.75
C THR A 489 15.23 37.09 40.05
N PHE A 490 15.51 37.91 39.04
CA PHE A 490 16.33 39.11 39.13
C PHE A 490 15.46 40.35 38.97
N GLU A 491 15.52 41.25 39.95
CA GLU A 491 14.82 42.54 39.93
C GLU A 491 15.85 43.69 40.00
N GLY A 492 15.55 44.80 39.31
CA GLY A 492 16.36 46.01 39.31
C GLY A 492 16.09 46.89 38.10
N THR A 493 16.96 47.87 37.86
CA THR A 493 16.91 48.63 36.61
C THR A 493 17.26 47.73 35.42
N LYS A 494 16.80 48.05 34.21
CA LYS A 494 17.12 47.25 33.00
C LYS A 494 18.62 46.92 32.87
N ALA A 495 19.49 47.89 33.12
CA ALA A 495 20.94 47.71 33.05
C ALA A 495 21.49 46.82 34.19
N GLU A 496 20.90 46.88 35.38
CA GLU A 496 21.28 46.00 36.50
C GLU A 496 20.85 44.56 36.26
N VAL A 497 19.65 44.35 35.69
CA VAL A 497 19.14 43.00 35.37
C VAL A 497 19.96 42.37 34.24
N GLU A 498 20.31 43.13 33.18
CA GLU A 498 21.18 42.65 32.10
C GLU A 498 22.59 42.27 32.63
N ASN A 499 23.14 43.04 33.56
CA ASN A 499 24.43 42.72 34.18
C ASN A 499 24.35 41.49 35.09
N LYS A 500 23.27 41.33 35.86
CA LYS A 500 23.05 40.14 36.70
C LYS A 500 22.84 38.87 35.86
N LEU A 501 22.15 38.97 34.73
CA LEU A 501 21.97 37.86 33.79
C LEU A 501 23.31 37.46 33.16
N LYS A 502 24.15 38.43 32.75
CA LYS A 502 25.50 38.15 32.24
C LYS A 502 26.41 37.52 33.28
N ALA A 503 26.39 38.02 34.52
CA ALA A 503 27.17 37.43 35.61
C ALA A 503 26.69 36.00 35.94
N PHE A 504 25.39 35.73 35.81
CA PHE A 504 24.83 34.38 35.96
C PHE A 504 25.26 33.47 34.80
N GLU A 505 25.25 33.94 33.56
CA GLU A 505 25.77 33.24 32.38
C GLU A 505 27.26 32.90 32.51
N GLU A 506 28.07 33.84 33.00
CA GLU A 506 29.49 33.62 33.30
C GLU A 506 29.71 32.64 34.46
N SER A 507 28.81 32.61 35.45
CA SER A 507 28.88 31.63 36.55
C SER A 507 28.57 30.19 36.12
N LEU A 508 28.01 30.02 34.92
CA LEU A 508 27.67 28.73 34.33
C LEU A 508 28.81 28.17 33.44
N THR A 509 29.92 28.89 33.28
CA THR A 509 31.08 28.48 32.46
C THR A 509 32.25 28.04 33.37
N ASN A 510 32.86 26.88 33.09
CA ASN A 510 34.01 26.35 33.86
C ASN A 510 35.36 26.66 33.17
N GLU A 511 36.46 26.59 33.93
CA GLU A 511 37.84 27.04 33.58
C GLU A 511 38.48 26.37 32.33
N ASP A 512 37.87 25.36 31.70
CA ASP A 512 38.42 24.68 30.52
C ASP A 512 37.85 25.16 29.16
N GLY A 513 36.98 26.18 29.14
CA GLY A 513 36.58 26.84 27.89
C GLY A 513 35.67 26.04 26.95
N GLU A 514 35.11 24.90 27.40
CA GLU A 514 33.99 24.23 26.74
C GLU A 514 32.66 24.85 27.20
N VAL A 515 31.94 25.44 26.25
CA VAL A 515 30.60 26.00 26.47
C VAL A 515 29.60 24.85 26.44
N GLU A 516 29.05 24.45 27.60
CA GLU A 516 27.98 23.44 27.66
C GLU A 516 26.57 24.06 27.73
N LYS A 517 26.43 25.38 27.65
CA LYS A 517 25.13 26.06 27.81
C LYS A 517 24.99 27.22 26.84
N VAL A 518 24.13 27.07 25.85
CA VAL A 518 23.67 28.15 24.97
C VAL A 518 22.27 28.57 25.46
N ILE A 519 22.10 29.82 25.87
CA ILE A 519 20.77 30.38 26.21
C ILE A 519 20.01 30.58 24.89
N GLU A 520 19.25 29.57 24.47
CA GLU A 520 18.37 29.68 23.31
C GLU A 520 17.05 30.36 23.71
N ARG A 521 16.99 31.68 23.44
CA ARG A 521 15.82 32.60 23.50
C ARG A 521 15.60 33.33 24.83
N ILE A 522 15.79 34.64 24.74
CA ILE A 522 15.21 35.62 25.66
C ILE A 522 13.87 36.07 25.07
N ASN A 523 12.75 35.65 25.67
CA ASN A 523 11.45 36.20 25.33
C ASN A 523 11.20 37.46 26.16
N ILE A 524 11.22 38.62 25.50
CA ILE A 524 10.92 39.91 26.13
C ILE A 524 9.43 40.21 25.91
N THR A 525 8.66 40.22 26.99
CA THR A 525 7.23 40.61 26.95
C THR A 525 7.09 41.97 27.62
N LYS A 526 6.61 42.98 26.88
CA LYS A 526 6.25 44.28 27.47
C LYS A 526 4.97 44.10 28.29
N GLY A 527 5.04 44.34 29.60
CA GLY A 527 3.86 44.55 30.43
C GLY A 527 3.07 45.75 29.92
N SER A 528 1.75 45.63 29.92
CA SER A 528 0.74 46.55 29.37
C SER A 528 0.95 48.02 29.68
#